data_AF-A0A3G9GFK3-F1
#
_entry.id   AF-A0A3G9GFK3-F1
#
_cell.length_a   1.000
_cell.length_b   1.000
_cell.length_c   1.000
_cell.angle_alpha   90.00
_cell.angle_beta   90.00
_cell.angle_gamma   90.00
#
_symmetry.space_group_name_H-M   'P 1'
#
loop_
_entity.id
_entity.type
_entity.pdbx_description
1 polymer ?
#
loop_
_entity_poly.entity_id
_entity_poly.type
_entity_poly.pdbx_seq_one_letter_code
_entity_poly.pdbx_strand_id
1 'polypeptide(L)'
;MPHLASSVAINQIRTLQALRETLGGPRLAMAVCDQHGTLHCAEPGFVDLLLTEWPQWTGPGLPAGLSPQGHDDARHPDVSAGANRWAATFLYKYTRGVGKNWVLEASLEAQFYGNNHNYLGNNLQQQPLYRLQAFASYDFTPDTYGALRLYHSRGGALRLNGQELPDTRQNSTQLGVELGHWLSKQDQLLLMLARNAHTTNSFDSSQAMLRLVHVF
;
A
#
# COMPACT_ATOMS: atom_id res chain seq x y z
N MET A 1 3.16 10.05 4.20
CA MET A 1 3.77 9.58 2.92
C MET A 1 3.12 8.26 2.46
N PRO A 2 2.08 8.29 1.61
CA PRO A 2 1.34 7.09 1.16
C PRO A 2 2.18 6.10 0.32
N HIS A 3 3.26 6.57 -0.27
CA HIS A 3 4.18 5.81 -1.13
C HIS A 3 5.08 4.84 -0.34
N LEU A 4 5.38 5.16 0.92
CA LEU A 4 6.04 4.21 1.84
C LEU A 4 5.09 3.09 2.27
N ALA A 5 3.79 3.37 2.45
CA ALA A 5 2.78 2.33 2.71
C ALA A 5 2.59 1.39 1.50
N SER A 6 2.70 1.89 0.26
CA SER A 6 2.73 1.02 -0.93
C SER A 6 4.03 0.21 -1.07
N SER A 7 5.12 0.63 -0.43
CA SER A 7 6.39 -0.11 -0.38
C SER A 7 6.31 -1.32 0.56
N VAL A 8 5.41 -1.30 1.55
CA VAL A 8 5.17 -2.41 2.49
C VAL A 8 4.37 -3.56 1.86
N ALA A 9 3.76 -3.35 0.68
CA ALA A 9 2.82 -4.29 0.06
C ALA A 9 3.42 -5.21 -1.04
N ILE A 10 4.73 -5.39 -1.10
CA ILE A 10 5.37 -6.25 -2.11
C ILE A 10 5.21 -7.72 -1.73
N ASN A 11 4.55 -8.52 -2.59
CA ASN A 11 4.31 -9.96 -2.35
C ASN A 11 3.76 -10.27 -0.94
N GLN A 12 2.99 -9.33 -0.39
CA GLN A 12 2.52 -9.36 0.99
C GLN A 12 1.64 -10.60 1.24
N ILE A 13 0.83 -11.01 0.26
CA ILE A 13 -0.02 -12.21 0.40
C ILE A 13 0.84 -13.46 0.43
N ARG A 14 1.81 -13.61 -0.47
CA ARG A 14 2.71 -14.77 -0.45
C ARG A 14 3.51 -14.86 0.85
N THR A 15 4.07 -13.74 1.31
CA THR A 15 4.75 -13.68 2.60
C THR A 15 3.77 -14.02 3.73
N LEU A 16 2.58 -13.43 3.76
CA LEU A 16 1.56 -13.74 4.77
C LEU A 16 1.04 -15.18 4.70
N GLN A 17 0.96 -15.80 3.52
CA GLN A 17 0.56 -17.19 3.34
C GLN A 17 1.65 -18.14 3.85
N ALA A 18 2.91 -17.88 3.51
CA ALA A 18 4.04 -18.65 4.03
C ALA A 18 4.20 -18.46 5.56
N LEU A 19 3.96 -17.25 6.07
CA LEU A 19 3.87 -16.98 7.52
C LEU A 19 2.69 -17.72 8.15
N ARG A 20 1.52 -17.72 7.53
CA ARG A 20 0.34 -18.45 8.03
C ARG A 20 0.56 -19.96 8.05
N GLU A 21 1.24 -20.51 7.06
CA GLU A 21 1.59 -21.93 6.97
C GLU A 21 2.64 -22.34 8.01
N THR A 22 3.57 -21.44 8.35
CA THR A 22 4.56 -21.66 9.42
C THR A 22 3.98 -21.45 10.82
N LEU A 23 2.96 -20.59 10.98
CA LEU A 23 2.39 -20.20 12.28
C LEU A 23 1.20 -21.06 12.77
N GLY A 24 0.70 -22.04 12.00
CA GLY A 24 -0.23 -23.06 12.53
C GLY A 24 -1.59 -22.59 13.06
N GLY A 25 -2.03 -21.34 12.84
CA GLY A 25 -3.37 -20.85 13.25
C GLY A 25 -3.52 -19.31 13.18
N PRO A 26 -4.73 -18.72 13.09
CA PRO A 26 -4.92 -17.36 12.63
C PRO A 26 -4.98 -16.32 13.75
N ARG A 27 -4.58 -15.07 13.45
CA ARG A 27 -5.32 -13.84 13.82
C ARG A 27 -4.76 -12.61 13.09
N LEU A 28 -5.06 -12.52 11.80
CA LEU A 28 -5.20 -11.19 11.18
C LEU A 28 -6.45 -10.56 11.78
N ALA A 29 -6.35 -9.32 12.25
CA ALA A 29 -7.49 -8.59 12.78
C ALA A 29 -7.51 -7.15 12.26
N MET A 30 -8.69 -6.68 11.87
CA MET A 30 -8.89 -5.46 11.09
C MET A 30 -9.83 -4.48 11.80
N ALA A 31 -9.71 -3.19 11.46
CA ALA A 31 -10.66 -2.15 11.85
C ALA A 31 -10.76 -1.03 10.81
N VAL A 32 -11.86 -0.27 10.86
CA VAL A 32 -12.17 0.89 10.03
C VAL A 32 -12.30 2.11 10.94
N CYS A 33 -11.58 3.19 10.65
CA CYS A 33 -11.67 4.47 11.35
C CYS A 33 -11.90 5.66 10.40
N ASP A 34 -12.43 6.77 10.92
CA ASP A 34 -12.45 8.06 10.21
C ASP A 34 -11.10 8.80 10.29
N GLN A 35 -11.04 9.94 9.61
CA GLN A 35 -9.89 10.85 9.59
C GLN A 35 -9.53 11.44 10.96
N HIS A 36 -10.42 11.38 11.95
CA HIS A 36 -10.16 11.81 13.32
C HIS A 36 -9.62 10.66 14.19
N GLY A 37 -9.42 9.48 13.60
CA GLY A 37 -9.01 8.27 14.30
C GLY A 37 -10.15 7.59 15.05
N THR A 38 -11.41 7.93 14.79
CA THR A 38 -12.58 7.30 15.43
C THR A 38 -12.86 5.95 14.77
N LEU A 39 -12.78 4.85 15.53
CA LEU A 39 -13.15 3.52 15.04
C LEU A 39 -14.67 3.42 14.85
N HIS A 40 -15.08 3.05 13.64
CA HIS A 40 -16.46 2.77 13.29
C HIS A 40 -16.79 1.27 13.35
N CYS A 41 -15.79 0.44 13.04
CA CYS A 41 -15.91 -1.02 13.10
C CYS A 41 -14.55 -1.60 13.44
N ALA A 42 -14.49 -2.57 14.35
CA ALA A 42 -13.27 -3.29 14.68
C ALA A 42 -13.61 -4.76 14.93
N GLU A 43 -12.78 -5.64 14.39
CA GLU A 43 -12.84 -7.06 14.71
C GLU A 43 -12.36 -7.27 16.16
N PRO A 44 -12.93 -8.24 16.91
CA PRO A 44 -12.52 -8.49 18.30
C PRO A 44 -11.01 -8.72 18.46
N GLY A 45 -10.39 -9.42 17.50
CA GLY A 45 -8.93 -9.63 17.52
C GLY A 45 -8.11 -8.35 17.39
N PHE A 46 -8.65 -7.28 16.80
CA PHE A 46 -7.96 -6.00 16.66
C PHE A 46 -8.03 -5.26 18.00
N VAL A 47 -9.18 -5.33 18.67
CA VAL A 47 -9.41 -4.80 20.02
C VAL A 47 -8.47 -5.48 21.02
N ASP A 48 -8.35 -6.80 20.96
CA ASP A 48 -7.45 -7.58 21.84
C ASP A 48 -5.97 -7.18 21.66
N LEU A 49 -5.53 -7.01 20.41
CA LEU A 49 -4.18 -6.54 20.09
C LEU A 49 -3.95 -5.11 20.60
N LEU A 50 -4.93 -4.23 20.43
CA LEU A 50 -4.82 -2.83 20.82
C LEU A 50 -4.79 -2.68 22.35
N LEU A 51 -5.54 -3.52 23.09
CA LEU A 51 -5.49 -3.58 24.55
C LEU A 51 -4.21 -4.22 25.10
N THR A 52 -3.49 -5.00 24.30
CA THR A 52 -2.18 -5.56 24.69
C THR A 52 -1.12 -4.46 24.75
N GLU A 53 -1.10 -3.56 23.77
CA GLU A 53 -0.14 -2.45 23.67
C GLU A 53 -0.60 -1.19 24.42
N TRP A 54 -1.92 -0.94 24.48
CA TRP A 54 -2.51 0.19 25.21
C TRP A 54 -3.60 -0.29 26.19
N PRO A 55 -3.23 -0.83 27.37
CA PRO A 55 -4.18 -1.40 28.33
C PRO A 55 -5.21 -0.41 28.90
N GLN A 56 -4.89 0.89 28.86
CA GLN A 56 -5.74 1.97 29.36
C GLN A 56 -6.69 2.53 28.28
N TRP A 57 -6.68 1.97 27.08
CA TRP A 57 -7.51 2.42 25.99
C TRP A 57 -8.97 1.98 26.16
N THR A 58 -9.91 2.90 25.96
CA THR A 58 -11.35 2.65 26.13
C THR A 58 -12.18 2.88 24.86
N GLY A 59 -11.53 3.16 23.72
CA GLY A 59 -12.19 3.52 22.47
C GLY A 59 -13.02 4.81 22.54
N PRO A 60 -13.76 5.16 21.47
CA PRO A 60 -13.63 4.64 20.09
C PRO A 60 -12.45 5.27 19.33
N GLY A 61 -11.80 6.31 19.86
CA GLY A 61 -10.67 6.97 19.20
C GLY A 61 -9.39 6.12 19.29
N LEU A 62 -8.61 6.05 18.22
CA LEU A 62 -7.29 5.43 18.21
C LEU A 62 -6.38 6.09 19.27
N PRO A 63 -5.47 5.32 19.91
CA PRO A 63 -4.44 5.89 20.79
C PRO A 63 -3.66 7.01 20.08
N ALA A 64 -3.21 8.02 20.84
CA ALA A 64 -2.56 9.21 20.28
C ALA A 64 -1.37 8.92 19.35
N GLY A 65 -0.63 7.83 19.58
CA GLY A 65 0.47 7.40 18.70
C GLY A 65 0.04 6.87 17.32
N LEU A 66 -1.26 6.60 17.13
CA LEU A 66 -1.86 6.10 15.89
C LEU A 66 -2.79 7.13 15.24
N SER A 67 -2.94 8.33 15.83
CA SER A 67 -3.84 9.37 15.32
C SER A 67 -3.29 10.03 14.05
N PRO A 68 -4.10 10.20 12.99
CA PRO A 68 -3.67 10.84 11.74
C PRO A 68 -3.32 12.33 11.86
N GLN A 69 -3.60 12.99 12.98
CA GLN A 69 -3.48 14.45 13.16
C GLN A 69 -2.03 14.99 13.22
N GLY A 70 -1.03 14.18 12.85
CA GLY A 70 0.34 14.62 12.69
C GLY A 70 0.56 15.44 11.41
N HIS A 71 0.36 16.76 11.53
CA HIS A 71 0.95 17.83 10.69
C HIS A 71 0.19 18.28 9.42
N ASP A 72 -0.71 19.26 9.58
CA ASP A 72 -1.23 20.12 8.50
C ASP A 72 -0.80 21.58 8.75
N ASP A 73 0.15 22.12 7.96
CA ASP A 73 0.49 23.57 7.97
C ASP A 73 -0.12 24.25 6.73
N ALA A 74 -1.14 25.08 6.96
CA ALA A 74 -1.86 25.82 5.92
C ALA A 74 -0.99 26.85 5.17
N ARG A 75 0.23 27.14 5.64
CA ARG A 75 1.14 28.11 5.01
C ARG A 75 2.00 27.51 3.90
N HIS A 76 2.09 26.18 3.82
CA HIS A 76 2.91 25.48 2.83
C HIS A 76 2.19 24.21 2.31
N PRO A 77 1.11 24.36 1.51
CA PRO A 77 0.31 23.23 1.03
C PRO A 77 1.09 22.25 0.14
N ASP A 78 2.20 22.70 -0.46
CA ASP A 78 3.03 21.91 -1.38
C ASP A 78 3.91 20.87 -0.66
N VAL A 79 4.01 20.96 0.68
CA VAL A 79 4.82 20.07 1.54
C VAL A 79 4.03 19.47 2.69
N SER A 80 2.71 19.69 2.76
CA SER A 80 1.87 19.08 3.80
C SER A 80 1.69 17.57 3.56
N ALA A 81 1.80 16.78 4.62
CA ALA A 81 1.54 15.33 4.57
C ALA A 81 0.04 15.03 4.32
N GLY A 82 -0.85 15.97 4.67
CA GLY A 82 -2.28 15.96 4.38
C GLY A 82 -2.64 16.89 3.22
N ALA A 83 -3.27 16.35 2.17
CA ALA A 83 -3.70 17.10 0.99
C ALA A 83 -4.98 17.95 1.21
N ASN A 84 -5.33 18.23 2.48
CA ASN A 84 -6.58 18.87 2.94
C ASN A 84 -7.83 18.37 2.18
N ARG A 85 -7.92 17.04 2.00
CA ARG A 85 -9.04 16.36 1.35
C ARG A 85 -9.10 14.92 1.81
N TRP A 86 -10.32 14.38 1.88
CA TRP A 86 -10.51 12.95 2.05
C TRP A 86 -10.05 12.18 0.81
N ALA A 87 -9.63 10.93 0.98
CA ALA A 87 -9.36 10.01 -0.10
C ALA A 87 -9.96 8.64 0.23
N ALA A 88 -10.61 8.01 -0.73
CA ALA A 88 -11.13 6.65 -0.60
C ALA A 88 -10.36 5.72 -1.53
N THR A 89 -9.73 4.69 -0.98
CA THR A 89 -8.99 3.68 -1.75
C THR A 89 -9.73 2.36 -1.71
N PHE A 90 -10.13 1.89 -2.89
CA PHE A 90 -10.69 0.55 -3.08
C PHE A 90 -9.59 -0.36 -3.61
N LEU A 91 -9.42 -1.53 -2.98
CA LEU A 91 -8.40 -2.49 -3.34
C LEU A 91 -9.03 -3.87 -3.50
N TYR A 92 -8.88 -4.45 -4.69
CA TYR A 92 -9.26 -5.82 -4.98
C TYR A 92 -8.00 -6.63 -5.25
N LYS A 93 -7.81 -7.75 -4.54
CA LYS A 93 -6.67 -8.64 -4.72
C LYS A 93 -7.14 -10.03 -5.12
N TYR A 94 -6.39 -10.66 -6.01
CA TYR A 94 -6.62 -12.02 -6.47
C TYR A 94 -5.30 -12.78 -6.51
N THR A 95 -5.24 -13.92 -5.82
CA THR A 95 -4.08 -14.82 -5.81
C THR A 95 -4.54 -16.21 -6.21
N ARG A 96 -3.80 -16.85 -7.13
CA ARG A 96 -4.09 -18.22 -7.58
C ARG A 96 -2.81 -19.00 -7.83
N GLY A 97 -2.72 -20.18 -7.22
CA GLY A 97 -1.76 -21.21 -7.61
C GLY A 97 -2.13 -21.83 -8.96
N VAL A 98 -1.14 -21.96 -9.84
CA VAL A 98 -1.29 -22.58 -11.17
C VAL A 98 -0.31 -23.73 -11.29
N GLY A 99 -0.81 -24.96 -11.32
CA GLY A 99 0.05 -26.14 -11.26
C GLY A 99 0.74 -26.27 -9.89
N LYS A 100 1.97 -26.81 -9.87
CA LYS A 100 2.68 -27.12 -8.63
C LYS A 100 3.64 -26.03 -8.15
N ASN A 101 4.11 -25.16 -9.04
CA ASN A 101 5.22 -24.24 -8.76
C ASN A 101 4.92 -22.78 -9.08
N TRP A 102 3.78 -22.46 -9.72
CA TRP A 102 3.43 -21.08 -10.06
C TRP A 102 2.39 -20.50 -9.11
N VAL A 103 2.60 -19.26 -8.72
CA VAL A 103 1.63 -18.42 -8.02
C VAL A 103 1.48 -17.12 -8.78
N LEU A 104 0.25 -16.81 -9.19
CA LEU A 104 -0.10 -15.55 -9.84
C LEU A 104 -0.83 -14.68 -8.83
N GLU A 105 -0.37 -13.45 -8.65
CA GLU A 105 -1.01 -12.45 -7.80
C GLU A 105 -1.31 -11.19 -8.61
N ALA A 106 -2.49 -10.63 -8.43
CA ALA A 106 -2.88 -9.36 -9.02
C ALA A 106 -3.64 -8.52 -8.00
N SER A 107 -3.34 -7.23 -7.93
CA SER A 107 -4.04 -6.23 -7.12
C SER A 107 -4.48 -5.08 -8.01
N LEU A 108 -5.76 -4.75 -7.95
CA LEU A 108 -6.37 -3.60 -8.60
C LEU A 108 -6.75 -2.58 -7.53
N GLU A 109 -6.26 -1.36 -7.67
CA GLU A 109 -6.53 -0.24 -6.77
C GLU A 109 -7.25 0.87 -7.54
N ALA A 110 -8.30 1.43 -6.94
CA ALA A 110 -8.96 2.65 -7.39
C ALA A 110 -9.00 3.65 -6.23
N GLN A 111 -8.32 4.78 -6.41
CA GLN A 111 -8.22 5.83 -5.41
C GLN A 111 -9.00 7.07 -5.87
N PHE A 112 -9.99 7.45 -5.07
CA PHE A 112 -10.84 8.63 -5.27
C PHE A 112 -10.46 9.72 -4.28
N TYR A 113 -10.67 10.97 -4.69
CA TYR A 113 -10.27 12.14 -3.90
C TYR A 113 -11.46 13.08 -3.73
N GLY A 114 -11.61 13.63 -2.53
CA GLY A 114 -12.49 14.75 -2.26
C GLY A 114 -12.00 16.04 -2.89
N ASN A 115 -12.92 16.98 -3.09
CA ASN A 115 -12.59 18.33 -3.56
C ASN A 115 -11.89 19.13 -2.45
N ASN A 116 -10.86 19.90 -2.81
CA ASN A 116 -10.26 20.90 -1.93
C ASN A 116 -10.73 22.29 -2.36
N HIS A 117 -11.62 22.88 -1.56
CA HIS A 117 -12.26 24.18 -1.86
C HIS A 117 -11.43 25.40 -1.41
N ASN A 118 -10.24 25.20 -0.81
CA ASN A 118 -9.40 26.28 -0.32
C ASN A 118 -7.92 26.10 -0.75
N TYR A 119 -7.70 25.64 -1.98
CA TYR A 119 -6.36 25.53 -2.54
C TYR A 119 -5.91 26.89 -3.08
N LEU A 120 -5.16 27.66 -2.30
CA LEU A 120 -4.73 29.02 -2.66
C LEU A 120 -5.90 29.92 -3.12
N GLY A 121 -7.06 29.79 -2.48
CA GLY A 121 -8.29 30.51 -2.85
C GLY A 121 -9.05 29.94 -4.06
N ASN A 122 -8.66 28.78 -4.57
CA ASN A 122 -9.29 28.10 -5.71
C ASN A 122 -9.83 26.71 -5.34
N ASN A 123 -10.68 26.17 -6.23
CA ASN A 123 -11.19 24.80 -6.11
C ASN A 123 -10.30 23.82 -6.89
N LEU A 124 -9.59 22.95 -6.18
CA LEU A 124 -8.75 21.90 -6.75
C LEU A 124 -9.46 20.55 -6.67
N GLN A 125 -9.61 19.90 -7.82
CA GLN A 125 -10.17 18.55 -7.94
C GLN A 125 -9.12 17.62 -8.53
N GLN A 126 -9.11 16.37 -8.10
CA GLN A 126 -8.25 15.34 -8.69
C GLN A 126 -9.09 14.18 -9.19
N GLN A 127 -8.89 13.82 -10.46
CA GLN A 127 -9.50 12.64 -11.04
C GLN A 127 -8.99 11.37 -10.34
N PRO A 128 -9.78 10.29 -10.32
CA PRO A 128 -9.36 9.03 -9.72
C PRO A 128 -8.01 8.53 -10.26
N LEU A 129 -7.25 7.86 -9.40
CA LEU A 129 -6.00 7.19 -9.74
C LEU A 129 -6.20 5.69 -9.65
N TYR A 130 -5.90 4.98 -10.73
CA TYR A 130 -5.99 3.54 -10.80
C TYR A 130 -4.59 2.92 -10.77
N ARG A 131 -4.42 1.81 -10.06
CA ARG A 131 -3.17 1.05 -10.04
C ARG A 131 -3.44 -0.44 -10.24
N LEU A 132 -2.57 -1.08 -11.01
CA LEU A 132 -2.47 -2.51 -11.16
C LEU A 132 -1.09 -2.93 -10.65
N GLN A 133 -1.07 -3.91 -9.75
CA GLN A 133 0.15 -4.60 -9.34
C GLN A 133 -0.03 -6.07 -9.68
N ALA A 134 0.89 -6.66 -10.42
CA ALA A 134 0.84 -8.05 -10.80
C ALA A 134 2.18 -8.73 -10.57
N PHE A 135 2.12 -9.96 -10.07
CA PHE A 135 3.26 -10.81 -9.79
C PHE A 135 3.04 -12.19 -10.39
N ALA A 136 4.04 -12.70 -11.09
CA ALA A 136 4.10 -14.08 -11.52
C ALA A 136 5.31 -14.72 -10.87
N SER A 137 5.05 -15.59 -9.90
CA SER A 137 6.08 -16.14 -9.03
C SER A 137 6.23 -17.65 -9.23
N TYR A 138 7.48 -18.12 -9.21
CA TYR A 138 7.84 -19.52 -9.42
C TYR A 138 8.69 -20.05 -8.26
N ASP A 139 8.30 -21.20 -7.71
CA ASP A 139 9.07 -21.91 -6.68
C ASP A 139 10.14 -22.79 -7.31
N PHE A 140 11.40 -22.39 -7.16
CA PHE A 140 12.56 -23.17 -7.58
C PHE A 140 12.84 -24.30 -6.59
N THR A 141 12.71 -24.02 -5.29
CA THR A 141 12.81 -24.98 -4.18
C THR A 141 11.72 -24.66 -3.15
N PRO A 142 11.48 -25.52 -2.14
CA PRO A 142 10.57 -25.19 -1.04
C PRO A 142 10.92 -23.88 -0.31
N ASP A 143 12.20 -23.50 -0.30
CA ASP A 143 12.70 -22.33 0.42
C ASP A 143 13.00 -21.13 -0.50
N THR A 144 13.02 -21.33 -1.83
CA THR A 144 13.46 -20.31 -2.79
C THR A 144 12.47 -20.10 -3.91
N TYR A 145 12.11 -18.84 -4.14
CA TYR A 145 11.26 -18.45 -5.25
C TYR A 145 11.79 -17.23 -5.99
N GLY A 146 11.44 -17.14 -7.27
CA GLY A 146 11.61 -15.93 -8.08
C GLY A 146 10.25 -15.35 -8.47
N ALA A 147 10.19 -14.05 -8.74
CA ALA A 147 8.98 -13.43 -9.27
C ALA A 147 9.28 -12.39 -10.35
N LEU A 148 8.41 -12.32 -11.35
CA LEU A 148 8.30 -11.18 -12.26
C LEU A 148 7.25 -10.22 -11.70
N ARG A 149 7.54 -8.92 -11.76
CA ARG A 149 6.70 -7.85 -11.23
C ARG A 149 6.31 -6.87 -12.33
N LEU A 150 5.02 -6.50 -12.35
CA LEU A 150 4.47 -5.43 -13.18
C LEU A 150 3.65 -4.47 -12.30
N TYR A 151 4.04 -3.21 -12.26
CA TYR A 151 3.30 -2.14 -11.60
C TYR A 151 2.88 -1.13 -12.66
N HIS A 152 1.58 -0.90 -12.79
CA HIS A 152 1.03 0.10 -13.69
C HIS A 152 0.13 1.06 -12.93
N SER A 153 0.25 2.36 -13.20
CA SER A 153 -0.62 3.37 -12.61
C SER A 153 -1.07 4.37 -13.65
N ARG A 154 -2.33 4.76 -13.63
CA ARG A 154 -2.89 5.76 -14.55
C ARG A 154 -4.00 6.59 -13.90
N GLY A 155 -4.02 7.89 -14.15
CA GLY A 155 -5.07 8.81 -13.68
C GLY A 155 -4.51 9.96 -12.86
N GLY A 156 -5.27 10.44 -11.88
CA GLY A 156 -4.79 11.49 -10.98
C GLY A 156 -4.65 12.89 -11.60
N ALA A 157 -5.24 13.15 -12.77
CA ALA A 157 -5.22 14.47 -13.40
C ALA A 157 -5.87 15.52 -12.50
N LEU A 158 -5.30 16.72 -12.45
CA LEU A 158 -5.79 17.82 -11.63
C LEU A 158 -6.69 18.74 -12.45
N ARG A 159 -7.75 19.24 -11.81
CA ARG A 159 -8.59 20.32 -12.34
C ARG A 159 -8.59 21.49 -11.37
N LEU A 160 -8.34 22.68 -11.89
CA LEU A 160 -8.43 23.93 -11.15
C LEU A 160 -9.64 24.70 -11.65
N ASN A 161 -10.59 25.02 -10.76
CA ASN A 161 -11.83 25.73 -11.10
C ASN A 161 -12.60 25.08 -12.28
N GLY A 162 -12.58 23.76 -12.36
CA GLY A 162 -13.24 22.99 -13.42
C GLY A 162 -12.44 22.81 -14.71
N GLN A 163 -11.32 23.51 -14.90
CA GLN A 163 -10.44 23.32 -16.05
C GLN A 163 -9.33 22.30 -15.75
N GLU A 164 -9.17 21.30 -16.61
CA GLU A 164 -8.09 20.30 -16.48
C GLU A 164 -6.73 20.96 -16.73
N LEU A 165 -5.80 20.76 -15.79
CA LEU A 165 -4.44 21.25 -15.90
C LEU A 165 -3.67 20.31 -16.85
N PRO A 166 -3.03 20.85 -17.90
CA PRO A 166 -2.22 20.04 -18.82
C PRO A 166 -1.08 19.36 -18.04
N ASP A 167 -0.67 18.18 -18.51
CA ASP A 167 0.48 17.45 -17.96
C ASP A 167 0.41 17.11 -16.47
N THR A 168 -0.80 16.94 -15.92
CA THR A 168 -0.99 16.49 -14.54
C THR A 168 -1.43 15.03 -14.43
N ARG A 169 -1.83 14.42 -15.55
CA ARG A 169 -2.25 13.01 -15.59
C ARG A 169 -1.04 12.10 -15.46
N GLN A 170 -1.05 11.26 -14.44
CA GLN A 170 -0.02 10.26 -14.21
C GLN A 170 -0.26 9.05 -15.13
N ASN A 171 0.81 8.53 -15.71
CA ASN A 171 0.82 7.24 -16.39
C ASN A 171 2.21 6.62 -16.28
N SER A 172 2.33 5.49 -15.60
CA SER A 172 3.61 4.86 -15.33
C SER A 172 3.50 3.35 -15.38
N THR A 173 4.52 2.71 -15.93
CA THR A 173 4.69 1.25 -15.96
C THR A 173 6.09 0.93 -15.48
N GLN A 174 6.17 0.11 -14.43
CA GLN A 174 7.39 -0.40 -13.84
C GLN A 174 7.43 -1.91 -13.95
N LEU A 175 8.58 -2.43 -14.35
CA LEU A 175 8.85 -3.87 -14.43
C LEU A 175 9.97 -4.21 -13.45
N GLY A 176 9.91 -5.39 -12.86
CA GLY A 176 10.93 -5.84 -11.93
C GLY A 176 11.02 -7.34 -11.79
N VAL A 177 12.05 -7.76 -11.07
CA VAL A 177 12.31 -9.13 -10.68
C VAL A 177 12.57 -9.20 -9.18
N GLU A 178 12.16 -10.30 -8.57
CA GLU A 178 12.36 -10.57 -7.15
C GLU A 178 12.94 -11.97 -6.95
N LEU A 179 13.78 -12.11 -5.94
CA LEU A 179 14.29 -13.40 -5.46
C LEU A 179 14.11 -13.44 -3.94
N GLY A 180 13.28 -14.37 -3.47
CA GLY A 180 13.06 -14.63 -2.06
C GLY A 180 13.67 -15.95 -1.63
N HIS A 181 14.31 -15.98 -0.46
CA HIS A 181 14.91 -17.18 0.11
C HIS A 181 14.69 -17.23 1.63
N TRP A 182 14.20 -18.35 2.12
CA TRP A 182 14.12 -18.65 3.56
C TRP A 182 15.48 -19.13 4.05
N LEU A 183 16.10 -18.35 4.94
CA LEU A 183 17.37 -18.70 5.61
C LEU A 183 17.12 -19.71 6.74
N SER A 184 15.95 -19.63 7.36
CA SER A 184 15.47 -20.52 8.41
C SER A 184 13.93 -20.59 8.34
N LYS A 185 13.28 -21.32 9.25
CA LYS A 185 11.81 -21.28 9.37
C LYS A 185 11.26 -19.94 9.86
N GLN A 186 12.12 -19.06 10.38
CA GLN A 186 11.77 -17.78 10.98
C GLN A 186 12.32 -16.60 10.18
N ASP A 187 13.32 -16.80 9.32
CA ASP A 187 14.03 -15.72 8.63
C ASP A 187 13.90 -15.84 7.12
N GLN A 188 13.38 -14.80 6.47
CA GLN A 188 13.32 -14.69 5.01
C GLN A 188 14.06 -13.45 4.53
N LEU A 189 14.91 -13.65 3.52
CA LEU A 189 15.53 -12.58 2.75
C LEU A 189 14.83 -12.43 1.40
N LEU A 190 14.64 -11.20 0.93
CA LEU A 190 14.17 -10.89 -0.41
C LEU A 190 15.01 -9.79 -1.03
N LEU A 191 15.49 -10.03 -2.25
CA LEU A 191 16.08 -9.02 -3.12
C LEU A 191 15.11 -8.69 -4.25
N MET A 192 14.89 -7.41 -4.52
CA MET A 192 14.08 -6.94 -5.63
C MET A 192 14.81 -5.86 -6.42
N LEU A 193 14.76 -5.99 -7.75
CA LEU A 193 15.25 -5.00 -8.69
C LEU A 193 14.10 -4.59 -9.61
N ALA A 194 13.85 -3.30 -9.78
CA ALA A 194 12.78 -2.80 -10.63
C ALA A 194 13.19 -1.51 -11.35
N ARG A 195 12.61 -1.26 -12.52
CA ARG A 195 12.79 0.00 -13.26
C ARG A 195 11.54 0.39 -14.01
N ASN A 196 11.33 1.69 -14.20
CA ASN A 196 10.28 2.17 -15.08
C ASN A 196 10.59 1.79 -16.54
N ALA A 197 9.62 1.17 -17.21
CA ALA A 197 9.65 0.93 -18.65
C ALA A 197 9.01 2.10 -19.41
N HIS A 198 8.08 2.80 -18.76
CA HIS A 198 7.41 3.98 -19.28
C HIS A 198 6.99 4.87 -18.12
N THR A 199 7.13 6.19 -18.24
CA THR A 199 6.64 7.13 -17.23
C THR A 199 6.33 8.49 -17.86
N THR A 200 5.18 9.05 -17.53
CA THR A 200 4.77 10.42 -17.86
C THR A 200 4.10 11.03 -16.64
N ASN A 201 4.53 12.23 -16.24
CA ASN A 201 4.06 12.95 -15.06
C ASN A 201 4.07 12.07 -13.79
N SER A 202 5.13 11.29 -13.67
CA SER A 202 5.44 10.43 -12.53
C SER A 202 6.95 10.31 -12.45
N PHE A 203 7.47 9.96 -11.27
CA PHE A 203 8.91 9.76 -11.09
C PHE A 203 9.42 8.62 -11.98
N ASP A 204 10.47 8.89 -12.73
CA ASP A 204 11.28 7.85 -13.34
C ASP A 204 12.19 7.26 -12.26
N SER A 205 12.12 5.95 -12.05
CA SER A 205 12.79 5.29 -10.95
C SER A 205 13.44 3.98 -11.36
N SER A 206 14.61 3.74 -10.79
CA SER A 206 15.24 2.43 -10.70
C SER A 206 15.40 2.10 -9.22
N GLN A 207 14.96 0.92 -8.82
CA GLN A 207 14.89 0.49 -7.44
C GLN A 207 15.69 -0.79 -7.26
N ALA A 208 16.50 -0.80 -6.20
CA ALA A 208 17.00 -2.01 -5.59
C ALA A 208 16.50 -2.03 -4.13
N MET A 209 15.93 -3.15 -3.70
CA MET A 209 15.40 -3.32 -2.35
C MET A 209 15.88 -4.64 -1.78
N LEU A 210 16.39 -4.59 -0.55
CA LEU A 210 16.62 -5.75 0.29
C LEU A 210 15.60 -5.74 1.42
N ARG A 211 14.92 -6.86 1.65
CA ARG A 211 13.97 -7.03 2.76
C ARG A 211 14.35 -8.24 3.59
N LEU A 212 14.39 -8.06 4.90
CA LEU A 212 14.48 -9.14 5.88
C LEU A 212 13.15 -9.22 6.63
N VAL A 213 12.61 -10.43 6.76
CA VAL A 213 11.45 -10.74 7.60
C VAL A 213 11.90 -11.73 8.66
N HIS A 214 11.58 -11.43 9.92
CA HIS A 214 11.79 -12.31 11.06
C HIS A 214 10.44 -12.62 11.72
N VAL A 215 10.21 -13.89 12.06
CA VAL A 215 8.98 -14.39 12.70
C VAL A 215 9.27 -14.73 14.15
N PHE A 216 8.60 -14.04 15.08
CA PHE A 216 8.71 -14.24 16.53
C PHE A 216 7.81 -15.38 17.03
#